data_AF-A0A1U9P7I4-F1
#
_entry.id   AF-A0A1U9P7I4-F1
#
_cell.length_a   1.000
_cell.length_b   1.000
_cell.length_c   1.000
_cell.angle_alpha   90.00
_cell.angle_beta   90.00
_cell.angle_gamma   90.00
#
_symmetry.space_group_name_H-M   'P 1'
#
loop_
_entity.id
_entity.type
_entity.pdbx_description
1 polymer ?
#
loop_
_entity_poly.entity_id
_entity_poly.type
_entity_poly.pdbx_seq_one_letter_code
_entity_poly.pdbx_strand_id
1 'polypeptide(L)'
;MTHAPAEALHDLAHRLLSPDDAARWIALLRPGLRLAHAGDGAAVGRLGGLPDLPLDMPWPHWEGHGPLSHLMSLDCAALAAAGDSGLTLPASGTLLFFLFDGRLDDDDCMVYPSDPETRPGSRVLHVPADTPTRRHPAPAGLDPYPEVALTGQPGLSVPTSDAPNVRAAFGEVGNSLAWRRHPVNARPLDSALRALDTHPSRSGHRLGGHPVPVQEPVEWEIARGVLGPDAAGQDSRLDDEAAAWVLLAQIDTDGAAEMMWGDAGTVYWLIRPDDLAAGRFEEAVFTWQCC
;
A
#
# COMPACT_ATOMS: atom_id res chain seq x y z
N MET A 1 -9.15 1.96 5.54
CA MET A 1 -10.05 0.84 5.90
C MET A 1 -10.73 1.22 7.16
N THR A 2 -12.03 1.07 7.15
CA THR A 2 -12.84 1.39 8.31
C THR A 2 -12.99 0.12 9.13
N HIS A 3 -12.94 0.24 10.46
CA HIS A 3 -13.46 -0.82 11.36
C HIS A 3 -14.99 -0.96 11.28
N ALA A 4 -15.64 -0.05 10.57
CA ALA A 4 -17.08 -0.09 10.36
C ALA A 4 -17.47 -1.37 9.61
N PRO A 5 -18.52 -2.08 10.07
CA PRO A 5 -19.06 -3.21 9.32
C PRO A 5 -19.60 -2.74 7.97
N ALA A 6 -19.64 -3.65 6.98
CA ALA A 6 -20.13 -3.35 5.65
C ALA A 6 -21.54 -2.71 5.65
N GLU A 7 -22.42 -3.20 6.52
CA GLU A 7 -23.77 -2.65 6.73
C GLU A 7 -23.74 -1.17 7.11
N ALA A 8 -22.81 -0.74 7.96
CA ALA A 8 -22.70 0.66 8.35
C ALA A 8 -22.23 1.57 7.20
N LEU A 9 -21.35 1.07 6.32
CA LEU A 9 -20.94 1.77 5.11
C LEU A 9 -22.08 1.86 4.09
N HIS A 10 -22.86 0.78 3.93
CA HIS A 10 -24.02 0.75 3.04
C HIS A 10 -25.12 1.71 3.52
N ASP A 11 -25.44 1.64 4.81
CA ASP A 11 -26.40 2.56 5.43
C ASP A 11 -25.94 4.01 5.32
N LEU A 12 -24.63 4.27 5.48
CA LEU A 12 -24.07 5.60 5.29
C LEU A 12 -24.30 6.10 3.86
N ALA A 13 -23.98 5.27 2.86
CA ALA A 13 -24.15 5.61 1.45
C ALA A 13 -25.63 5.90 1.13
N HIS A 14 -26.57 5.06 1.57
CA HIS A 14 -27.99 5.26 1.34
C HIS A 14 -28.58 6.48 2.06
N ARG A 15 -27.99 6.89 3.19
CA ARG A 15 -28.41 8.12 3.90
C ARG A 15 -27.90 9.41 3.23
N LEU A 16 -26.71 9.38 2.65
CA LEU A 16 -26.02 10.59 2.20
C LEU A 16 -25.99 10.80 0.69
N LEU A 17 -26.21 9.74 -0.09
CA LEU A 17 -26.09 9.74 -1.54
C LEU A 17 -27.45 9.44 -2.19
N SER A 18 -27.59 9.81 -3.47
CA SER A 18 -28.74 9.35 -4.26
C SER A 18 -28.71 7.82 -4.40
N PRO A 19 -29.82 7.13 -4.67
CA PRO A 19 -29.82 5.67 -4.84
C PRO A 19 -28.80 5.18 -5.87
N ASP A 20 -28.66 5.88 -7.00
CA ASP A 20 -27.69 5.54 -8.05
C ASP A 20 -26.25 5.77 -7.59
N ASP A 21 -25.97 6.89 -6.93
CA ASP A 21 -24.64 7.19 -6.42
C ASP A 21 -24.23 6.27 -5.28
N ALA A 22 -25.18 5.89 -4.42
CA ALA A 22 -24.96 4.91 -3.35
C ALA A 22 -24.58 3.56 -3.94
N ALA A 23 -25.31 3.07 -4.95
CA ALA A 23 -25.00 1.82 -5.62
C ALA A 23 -23.60 1.84 -6.27
N ARG A 24 -23.27 2.93 -6.98
CA ARG A 24 -21.94 3.11 -7.60
C ARG A 24 -20.84 3.16 -6.55
N TRP A 25 -21.01 3.95 -5.49
CA TRP A 25 -20.01 4.13 -4.44
C TRP A 25 -19.78 2.84 -3.64
N ILE A 26 -20.86 2.12 -3.29
CA ILE A 26 -20.77 0.81 -2.62
C ILE A 26 -19.99 -0.19 -3.47
N ALA A 27 -20.20 -0.19 -4.79
CA ALA A 27 -19.47 -1.07 -5.72
C ALA A 27 -17.95 -0.75 -5.80
N LEU A 28 -17.52 0.42 -5.31
CA LEU A 28 -16.11 0.78 -5.23
C LEU A 28 -15.44 0.30 -3.94
N LEU A 29 -16.19 -0.17 -2.93
CA LEU A 29 -15.58 -0.69 -1.70
C LEU A 29 -14.73 -1.92 -2.00
N ARG A 30 -13.53 -1.99 -1.42
CA ARG A 30 -12.61 -3.13 -1.62
C ARG A 30 -12.27 -3.79 -0.28
N PRO A 31 -12.31 -5.13 -0.19
CA PRO A 31 -11.73 -5.82 0.96
C PRO A 31 -10.23 -5.56 1.05
N GLY A 32 -9.68 -5.72 2.25
CA GLY A 32 -8.28 -5.50 2.57
C GLY A 32 -7.97 -5.97 3.99
N LEU A 33 -6.68 -6.07 4.31
CA LEU A 33 -6.22 -6.27 5.69
C LEU A 33 -5.54 -4.99 6.22
N ARG A 34 -6.01 -4.50 7.36
CA ARG A 34 -5.25 -3.54 8.16
C ARG A 34 -4.22 -4.32 8.95
N LEU A 35 -2.98 -3.85 8.93
CA LEU A 35 -1.90 -4.44 9.70
C LEU A 35 -1.70 -3.58 10.95
N ALA A 36 -1.99 -4.13 12.13
CA ALA A 36 -1.85 -3.45 13.41
C ALA A 36 -0.80 -4.15 14.26
N HIS A 37 -0.21 -3.46 15.24
CA HIS A 37 0.66 -4.12 16.21
C HIS A 37 -0.08 -5.28 16.88
N ALA A 38 0.55 -6.45 16.91
CA ALA A 38 -0.13 -7.69 17.28
C ALA A 38 -0.59 -7.68 18.74
N GLY A 39 0.22 -7.16 19.67
CA GLY A 39 0.00 -7.38 21.09
C GLY A 39 -0.12 -8.88 21.37
N ASP A 40 -1.26 -9.31 21.91
CA ASP A 40 -1.59 -10.73 22.15
C ASP A 40 -2.34 -11.40 20.98
N GLY A 41 -2.56 -10.68 19.87
CA GLY A 41 -3.24 -11.18 18.68
C GLY A 41 -2.42 -12.17 17.86
N ALA A 42 -3.09 -12.95 17.01
CA ALA A 42 -2.42 -13.86 16.10
C ALA A 42 -1.57 -13.06 15.09
N ALA A 43 -0.26 -13.33 15.08
CA ALA A 43 0.66 -12.63 14.20
C ALA A 43 0.51 -13.10 12.75
N VAL A 44 0.47 -12.15 11.82
CA VAL A 44 0.51 -12.38 10.37
C VAL A 44 1.86 -11.99 9.77
N GLY A 45 2.75 -11.41 10.57
CA GLY A 45 4.02 -10.90 10.12
C GLY A 45 4.64 -9.94 11.12
N ARG A 46 5.59 -9.14 10.65
CA ARG A 46 6.33 -8.15 11.44
C ARG A 46 6.84 -6.99 10.59
N LEU A 47 6.96 -5.81 11.19
CA LEU A 47 7.81 -4.73 10.71
C LEU A 47 9.25 -4.98 11.16
N GLY A 48 10.21 -4.50 10.36
CA GLY A 48 11.63 -4.49 10.69
C GLY A 48 12.21 -5.86 11.01
N GLY A 49 13.25 -5.85 11.85
CA GLY A 49 14.03 -7.02 12.21
C GLY A 49 14.85 -7.57 11.05
N LEU A 50 15.51 -8.70 11.30
CA LEU A 50 16.27 -9.41 10.28
C LEU A 50 15.36 -10.34 9.47
N PRO A 51 15.45 -10.30 8.12
CA PRO A 51 14.68 -11.20 7.26
C PRO A 51 15.27 -12.62 7.29
N ASP A 52 14.39 -13.59 7.07
CA ASP A 52 14.78 -14.97 6.79
C ASP A 52 14.86 -15.11 5.25
N LEU A 53 16.08 -15.16 4.73
CA LEU A 53 16.37 -15.23 3.29
C LEU A 53 16.75 -16.66 2.87
N PRO A 54 16.48 -17.06 1.61
CA PRO A 54 16.99 -18.31 1.06
C PRO A 54 18.50 -18.43 1.24
N LEU A 55 18.99 -19.66 1.51
CA LEU A 55 20.40 -19.89 1.90
C LEU A 55 21.44 -19.32 0.91
N ASP A 56 21.13 -19.36 -0.39
CA ASP A 56 22.01 -18.95 -1.48
C ASP A 56 21.70 -17.54 -2.02
N MET A 57 20.73 -16.84 -1.41
CA MET A 57 20.33 -15.50 -1.85
C MET A 57 21.21 -14.44 -1.14
N PRO A 58 21.89 -13.56 -1.89
CA PRO A 58 22.55 -12.41 -1.28
C PRO A 58 21.53 -11.42 -0.72
N TRP A 59 21.98 -10.56 0.20
CA TRP A 59 21.14 -9.46 0.69
C TRP A 59 20.70 -8.54 -0.47
N PRO A 60 19.42 -8.12 -0.55
CA PRO A 60 18.95 -7.21 -1.58
C PRO A 60 19.78 -5.92 -1.64
N HIS A 61 20.26 -5.57 -2.83
CA HIS A 61 21.24 -4.50 -3.02
C HIS A 61 20.94 -3.69 -4.27
N TRP A 62 21.07 -2.36 -4.17
CA TRP A 62 21.07 -1.44 -5.30
C TRP A 62 22.51 -1.17 -5.73
N GLU A 63 22.90 -1.74 -6.88
CA GLU A 63 24.23 -1.56 -7.45
C GLU A 63 24.60 -0.08 -7.59
N GLY A 64 25.78 0.30 -7.09
CA GLY A 64 26.25 1.68 -7.03
C GLY A 64 25.84 2.46 -5.78
N HIS A 65 24.83 1.99 -5.02
CA HIS A 65 24.29 2.70 -3.86
C HIS A 65 24.51 1.93 -2.55
N GLY A 66 23.98 0.71 -2.43
CA GLY A 66 24.14 -0.07 -1.20
C GLY A 66 23.04 -1.10 -0.94
N PRO A 67 23.09 -1.78 0.22
CA PRO A 67 22.07 -2.72 0.63
C PRO A 67 20.74 -2.02 0.96
N LEU A 68 19.63 -2.72 0.72
CA LEU A 68 18.29 -2.24 1.03
C LEU A 68 17.92 -2.56 2.49
N SER A 69 17.25 -1.64 3.18
CA SER A 69 16.62 -1.89 4.49
C SER A 69 15.47 -2.88 4.37
N HIS A 70 15.44 -3.87 5.27
CA HIS A 70 14.28 -4.75 5.43
C HIS A 70 13.18 -4.04 6.23
N LEU A 71 12.01 -3.89 5.63
CA LEU A 71 10.90 -3.14 6.22
C LEU A 71 9.80 -4.03 6.79
N MET A 72 9.46 -5.13 6.13
CA MET A 72 8.32 -5.94 6.57
C MET A 72 8.43 -7.37 6.05
N SER A 73 8.05 -8.33 6.90
CA SER A 73 7.83 -9.73 6.53
C SER A 73 6.39 -10.11 6.80
N LEU A 74 5.68 -10.69 5.84
CA LEU A 74 4.29 -11.16 6.00
C LEU A 74 4.15 -12.62 5.59
N ASP A 75 3.52 -13.44 6.44
CA ASP A 75 3.23 -14.84 6.15
C ASP A 75 1.93 -14.95 5.35
N CYS A 76 1.98 -15.50 4.14
CA CYS A 76 0.82 -15.55 3.26
C CYS A 76 -0.31 -16.44 3.79
N ALA A 77 0.01 -17.53 4.49
CA ALA A 77 -1.00 -18.43 5.06
C ALA A 77 -1.70 -17.78 6.26
N ALA A 78 -0.94 -17.06 7.10
CA ALA A 78 -1.48 -16.30 8.23
C ALA A 78 -2.34 -15.13 7.76
N LEU A 79 -1.94 -14.43 6.68
CA LEU A 79 -2.75 -13.40 6.05
C LEU A 79 -4.09 -13.97 5.53
N ALA A 80 -4.05 -15.09 4.82
CA ALA A 80 -5.25 -15.76 4.33
C ALA A 80 -6.18 -16.20 5.49
N ALA A 81 -5.61 -16.63 6.61
CA ALA A 81 -6.37 -16.98 7.82
C ALA A 81 -6.96 -15.75 8.54
N ALA A 82 -6.32 -14.58 8.42
CA ALA A 82 -6.80 -13.34 9.02
C ALA A 82 -8.03 -12.76 8.29
N GLY A 83 -8.16 -12.99 6.99
CA GLY A 83 -9.36 -12.69 6.22
C GLY A 83 -9.09 -12.26 4.77
N ASP A 84 -10.12 -11.79 4.09
CA ASP A 84 -10.04 -11.38 2.70
C ASP A 84 -9.28 -10.05 2.55
N SER A 85 -8.11 -10.11 1.90
CA SER A 85 -7.31 -8.93 1.56
C SER A 85 -7.70 -8.30 0.22
N GLY A 86 -8.62 -8.90 -0.53
CA GLY A 86 -8.95 -8.50 -1.90
C GLY A 86 -7.84 -8.76 -2.92
N LEU A 87 -6.85 -9.57 -2.55
CA LEU A 87 -5.66 -9.88 -3.35
C LEU A 87 -5.56 -11.38 -3.59
N THR A 88 -5.12 -11.78 -4.78
CA THR A 88 -4.78 -13.17 -5.09
C THR A 88 -3.35 -13.48 -4.60
N LEU A 89 -3.18 -13.59 -3.28
CA LEU A 89 -1.89 -13.89 -2.66
C LEU A 89 -1.51 -15.37 -2.83
N PRO A 90 -0.21 -15.72 -2.80
CA PRO A 90 0.23 -17.10 -2.66
C PRO A 90 -0.40 -17.77 -1.44
N ALA A 91 -0.72 -19.07 -1.53
CA ALA A 91 -1.35 -19.78 -0.41
C ALA A 91 -0.42 -19.97 0.82
N SER A 92 0.89 -19.83 0.62
CA SER A 92 1.92 -20.02 1.64
C SER A 92 3.22 -19.31 1.27
N GLY A 93 4.16 -19.25 2.20
CA GLY A 93 5.44 -18.58 2.04
C GLY A 93 5.42 -17.20 2.69
N THR A 94 6.50 -16.45 2.52
CA THR A 94 6.67 -15.14 3.14
C THR A 94 6.89 -14.08 2.08
N LEU A 95 6.16 -12.96 2.16
CA LEU A 95 6.47 -11.73 1.43
C LEU A 95 7.44 -10.89 2.25
N LEU A 96 8.53 -10.45 1.63
CA LEU A 96 9.54 -9.59 2.22
C LEU A 96 9.62 -8.27 1.46
N PHE A 97 9.60 -7.15 2.16
CA PHE A 97 9.64 -5.81 1.59
C PHE A 97 10.96 -5.13 1.94
N PHE A 98 11.63 -4.58 0.94
CA PHE A 98 12.91 -3.90 1.07
C PHE A 98 12.92 -2.56 0.35
N LEU A 99 13.63 -1.59 0.92
CA LEU A 99 13.76 -0.24 0.39
C LEU A 99 15.16 0.33 0.68
N PHE A 100 15.73 1.06 -0.28
CA PHE A 100 16.83 1.99 -0.06
C PHE A 100 16.21 3.27 0.49
N ASP A 101 16.36 3.48 1.79
CA ASP A 101 15.59 4.46 2.57
C ASP A 101 16.40 5.69 2.97
N GLY A 102 17.49 6.00 2.25
CA GLY A 102 18.32 7.19 2.45
C GLY A 102 19.24 7.15 3.68
N ARG A 103 19.12 6.15 4.56
CA ARG A 103 19.89 6.09 5.82
C ARG A 103 21.40 5.90 5.65
N LEU A 104 21.82 5.37 4.50
CA LEU A 104 23.23 5.10 4.21
C LEU A 104 23.95 6.28 3.56
N ASP A 105 23.20 7.19 2.94
CA ASP A 105 23.73 8.31 2.15
C ASP A 105 23.13 9.67 2.55
N ASP A 106 22.47 9.75 3.72
CA ASP A 106 21.89 10.98 4.26
C ASP A 106 20.82 11.58 3.33
N ASP A 107 19.93 10.70 2.82
CA ASP A 107 18.83 10.99 1.90
C ASP A 107 19.26 11.57 0.53
N ASP A 108 20.51 11.35 0.11
CA ASP A 108 21.03 11.82 -1.19
C ASP A 108 20.34 11.11 -2.37
N CYS A 109 20.10 9.80 -2.24
CA CYS A 109 19.39 9.00 -3.23
C CYS A 109 18.00 8.58 -2.75
N MET A 110 17.00 8.81 -3.60
CA MET A 110 15.61 8.47 -3.33
C MET A 110 15.01 7.65 -4.47
N VAL A 111 14.07 6.77 -4.14
CA VAL A 111 13.36 5.95 -5.13
C VAL A 111 12.09 6.65 -5.58
N TYR A 112 11.97 6.89 -6.88
CA TYR A 112 10.81 7.54 -7.47
C TYR A 112 10.23 6.70 -8.61
N PRO A 113 8.90 6.58 -8.72
CA PRO A 113 8.29 5.85 -9.83
C PRO A 113 8.59 6.50 -11.19
N SER A 114 8.77 7.82 -11.21
CA SER A 114 9.10 8.61 -12.41
C SER A 114 10.52 8.45 -12.92
N ASP A 115 11.41 7.85 -12.12
CA ASP A 115 12.79 7.59 -12.51
C ASP A 115 13.08 6.08 -12.52
N PRO A 116 13.03 5.44 -13.70
CA PRO A 116 13.30 4.02 -13.84
C PRO A 116 14.67 3.58 -13.31
N GLU A 117 15.68 4.47 -13.29
CA GLU A 117 17.03 4.15 -12.80
C GLU A 117 17.05 3.93 -11.29
N THR A 118 16.04 4.46 -10.57
CA THR A 118 15.93 4.32 -9.12
C THR A 118 15.15 3.08 -8.68
N ARG A 119 14.40 2.43 -9.58
CA ARG A 119 13.61 1.21 -9.28
C ARG A 119 14.41 0.10 -8.60
N PRO A 120 15.72 -0.10 -8.87
CA PRO A 120 16.52 -1.05 -8.13
C PRO A 120 16.59 -0.82 -6.61
N GLY A 121 16.33 0.40 -6.15
CA GLY A 121 16.24 0.76 -4.73
C GLY A 121 15.01 0.22 -3.99
N SER A 122 14.11 -0.51 -4.63
CA SER A 122 12.96 -1.13 -3.94
C SER A 122 12.77 -2.57 -4.40
N ARG A 123 12.45 -3.49 -3.48
CA ARG A 123 12.24 -4.91 -3.78
C ARG A 123 11.13 -5.51 -2.95
N VAL A 124 10.29 -6.32 -3.61
CA VAL A 124 9.38 -7.26 -2.95
C VAL A 124 9.79 -8.66 -3.35
N LEU A 125 9.99 -9.53 -2.37
CA LEU A 125 10.36 -10.93 -2.58
C LEU A 125 9.26 -11.83 -2.04
N HIS A 126 8.94 -12.89 -2.77
CA HIS A 126 8.20 -14.02 -2.22
C HIS A 126 9.15 -15.19 -2.01
N VAL A 127 9.23 -15.67 -0.77
CA VAL A 127 9.98 -16.86 -0.40
C VAL A 127 8.99 -18.01 -0.21
N PRO A 128 8.97 -19.02 -1.09
CA PRO A 128 8.10 -20.19 -0.94
C PRO A 128 8.33 -20.92 0.38
N ALA A 129 7.27 -21.50 0.95
CA ALA A 129 7.30 -22.11 2.29
C ALA A 129 8.28 -23.30 2.43
N ASP A 130 8.57 -23.99 1.33
CA ASP A 130 9.50 -25.12 1.26
C ASP A 130 10.95 -24.71 0.97
N THR A 131 11.20 -23.42 0.73
CA THR A 131 12.55 -22.90 0.49
C THR A 131 13.30 -22.83 1.82
N PRO A 132 14.45 -23.52 1.96
CA PRO A 132 15.28 -23.40 3.16
C PRO A 132 15.78 -21.98 3.33
N THR A 133 15.55 -21.41 4.50
CA THR A 133 15.98 -20.05 4.84
C THR A 133 16.90 -20.04 6.05
N ARG A 134 17.63 -18.94 6.20
CA ARG A 134 18.30 -18.57 7.45
C ARG A 134 18.07 -17.09 7.72
N ARG A 135 18.03 -16.74 9.00
CA ARG A 135 18.07 -15.34 9.42
C ARG A 135 19.38 -14.72 8.97
N HIS A 136 19.32 -13.77 8.05
CA HIS A 136 20.51 -13.14 7.50
C HIS A 136 20.95 -11.97 8.39
N PRO A 137 22.23 -11.87 8.80
CA PRO A 137 22.70 -10.69 9.51
C PRO A 137 22.62 -9.47 8.59
N ALA A 138 22.31 -8.31 9.17
CA ALA A 138 22.31 -7.06 8.43
C ALA A 138 23.72 -6.77 7.88
N PRO A 139 23.85 -6.26 6.65
CA PRO A 139 25.12 -5.79 6.11
C PRO A 139 25.77 -4.71 6.98
N ALA A 140 27.09 -4.60 6.90
CA ALA A 140 27.82 -3.57 7.64
C ALA A 140 27.32 -2.15 7.26
N GLY A 141 27.06 -1.32 8.27
CA GLY A 141 26.54 0.04 8.10
C GLY A 141 25.02 0.15 8.04
N LEU A 142 24.30 -0.98 7.92
CA LEU A 142 22.84 -1.00 7.90
C LEU A 142 22.31 -1.55 9.23
N ASP A 143 21.81 -0.66 10.09
CA ASP A 143 21.13 -1.08 11.31
C ASP A 143 19.68 -1.49 10.98
N PRO A 144 19.25 -2.72 11.35
CA PRO A 144 17.89 -3.15 11.08
C PRO A 144 16.90 -2.35 11.93
N TYR A 145 15.74 -2.03 11.34
CA TYR A 145 14.63 -1.47 12.10
C TYR A 145 14.23 -2.38 13.26
N PRO A 146 13.77 -1.82 14.41
CA PRO A 146 13.15 -2.60 15.47
C PRO A 146 12.07 -3.54 14.96
N GLU A 147 12.04 -4.76 15.52
CA GLU A 147 11.03 -5.74 15.17
C GLU A 147 9.71 -5.45 15.89
N VAL A 148 8.62 -5.30 15.14
CA VAL A 148 7.27 -5.12 15.68
C VAL A 148 6.33 -6.13 15.06
N ALA A 149 5.81 -7.05 15.86
CA ALA A 149 4.85 -8.05 15.41
C ALA A 149 3.54 -7.40 14.92
N LEU A 150 2.99 -7.91 13.82
CA LEU A 150 1.77 -7.43 13.19
C LEU A 150 0.66 -8.48 13.23
N THR A 151 -0.58 -8.05 13.45
CA THR A 151 -1.80 -8.84 13.25
C THR A 151 -2.62 -8.27 12.10
N GLY A 152 -3.35 -9.14 11.39
CA GLY A 152 -4.21 -8.77 10.28
C GLY A 152 -5.66 -8.58 10.74
N GLN A 153 -6.27 -7.45 10.36
CA GLN A 153 -7.66 -7.12 10.67
C GLN A 153 -8.41 -6.91 9.36
N PRO A 154 -9.33 -7.81 8.98
CA PRO A 154 -10.06 -7.68 7.73
C PRO A 154 -11.07 -6.55 7.82
N GLY A 155 -11.28 -5.84 6.72
CA GLY A 155 -12.28 -4.80 6.63
C GLY A 155 -12.44 -4.25 5.23
N LEU A 156 -13.42 -3.38 5.06
CA LEU A 156 -13.62 -2.66 3.81
C LEU A 156 -12.78 -1.38 3.79
N SER A 157 -12.10 -1.19 2.67
CA SER A 157 -11.44 0.04 2.31
C SER A 157 -12.36 0.89 1.45
N VAL A 158 -12.26 2.20 1.66
CA VAL A 158 -13.04 3.22 0.99
C VAL A 158 -12.08 4.01 0.12
N PRO A 159 -12.37 4.24 -1.16
CA PRO A 159 -11.50 5.04 -2.02
C PRO A 159 -11.51 6.49 -1.57
N THR A 160 -10.41 7.21 -1.79
CA THR A 160 -10.45 8.67 -1.73
C THR A 160 -11.34 9.21 -2.82
N SER A 161 -11.89 10.42 -2.64
CA SER A 161 -12.80 11.00 -3.63
C SER A 161 -12.13 11.27 -4.97
N ASP A 162 -10.80 11.32 -5.02
CA ASP A 162 -10.00 11.55 -6.21
C ASP A 162 -9.34 10.29 -6.81
N ALA A 163 -9.60 9.12 -6.23
CA ALA A 163 -9.08 7.86 -6.75
C ALA A 163 -9.53 7.60 -8.20
N PRO A 164 -8.69 6.94 -9.04
CA PRO A 164 -9.01 6.70 -10.46
C PRO A 164 -10.37 5.99 -10.68
N ASN A 165 -10.71 5.03 -9.82
CA ASN A 165 -11.97 4.30 -9.90
C ASN A 165 -13.21 5.16 -9.53
N VAL A 166 -13.05 6.16 -8.66
CA VAL A 166 -14.10 7.14 -8.38
C VAL A 166 -14.29 8.05 -9.59
N ARG A 167 -13.20 8.46 -10.24
CA ARG A 167 -13.26 9.22 -11.50
C ARG A 167 -13.96 8.46 -12.61
N ALA A 168 -13.63 7.18 -12.78
CA ALA A 168 -14.32 6.33 -13.75
C ALA A 168 -15.83 6.19 -13.47
N ALA A 169 -16.23 6.12 -12.19
CA ALA A 169 -17.62 5.90 -11.80
C ALA A 169 -18.51 7.16 -11.80
N PHE A 170 -17.93 8.34 -11.53
CA PHE A 170 -18.66 9.58 -11.32
C PHE A 170 -18.34 10.70 -12.33
N GLY A 171 -17.44 10.45 -13.29
CA GLY A 171 -17.02 11.42 -14.31
C GLY A 171 -15.82 12.24 -13.87
N GLU A 172 -15.45 13.28 -14.63
CA GLU A 172 -14.24 14.07 -14.36
C GLU A 172 -14.20 14.63 -12.93
N VAL A 173 -13.36 14.01 -12.11
CA VAL A 173 -12.97 14.40 -10.74
C VAL A 173 -12.01 15.61 -10.75
N GLY A 174 -12.03 16.39 -11.84
CA GLY A 174 -11.25 17.60 -11.95
C GLY A 174 -11.66 18.64 -10.88
N ASN A 175 -10.90 19.73 -10.82
CA ASN A 175 -11.16 20.89 -9.95
C ASN A 175 -12.47 21.66 -10.28
N SER A 176 -13.45 21.02 -10.92
CA SER A 176 -14.74 21.62 -11.24
C SER A 176 -15.54 21.91 -9.96
N LEU A 177 -16.26 23.03 -9.97
CA LEU A 177 -17.17 23.39 -8.89
C LEU A 177 -18.28 22.34 -8.71
N ALA A 178 -18.67 21.67 -9.80
CA ALA A 178 -19.66 20.60 -9.78
C ALA A 178 -19.14 19.39 -8.97
N TRP A 179 -17.91 18.93 -9.23
CA TRP A 179 -17.32 17.81 -8.49
C TRP A 179 -17.12 18.14 -7.02
N ARG A 180 -16.61 19.34 -6.69
CA ARG A 180 -16.46 19.79 -5.29
C ARG A 180 -17.78 19.85 -4.50
N ARG A 181 -18.92 19.89 -5.20
CA ARG A 181 -20.26 19.89 -4.62
C ARG A 181 -20.95 18.52 -4.70
N HIS A 182 -20.37 17.57 -5.42
CA HIS A 182 -20.94 16.24 -5.57
C HIS A 182 -20.97 15.54 -4.20
N PRO A 183 -22.05 14.88 -3.79
CA PRO A 183 -22.16 14.25 -2.46
C PRO A 183 -21.01 13.28 -2.11
N VAL A 184 -20.46 12.58 -3.12
CA VAL A 184 -19.30 11.68 -2.97
C VAL A 184 -17.99 12.40 -2.63
N ASN A 185 -17.85 13.68 -3.01
CA ASN A 185 -16.67 14.51 -2.70
C ASN A 185 -16.98 15.62 -1.68
N ALA A 186 -18.20 15.63 -1.14
CA ALA A 186 -18.64 16.67 -0.24
C ALA A 186 -18.23 16.34 1.20
N ARG A 187 -17.97 17.39 1.98
CA ARG A 187 -17.60 17.27 3.41
C ARG A 187 -18.52 16.37 4.26
N PRO A 188 -19.85 16.31 4.05
CA PRO A 188 -20.71 15.44 4.85
C PRO A 188 -20.33 13.95 4.77
N LEU A 189 -19.99 13.44 3.58
CA LEU A 189 -19.59 12.04 3.43
C LEU A 189 -18.23 11.79 4.09
N ASP A 190 -17.22 12.62 3.81
CA ASP A 190 -15.89 12.52 4.43
C ASP A 190 -15.97 12.59 5.96
N SER A 191 -16.74 13.53 6.51
CA SER A 191 -16.90 13.67 7.96
C SER A 191 -17.57 12.45 8.58
N ALA A 192 -18.56 11.86 7.90
CA ALA A 192 -19.25 10.69 8.41
C ALA A 192 -18.40 9.42 8.29
N LEU A 193 -17.57 9.28 7.25
CA LEU A 193 -16.59 8.21 7.13
C LEU A 193 -15.54 8.28 8.25
N ARG A 194 -15.02 9.48 8.55
CA ARG A 194 -14.11 9.69 9.68
C ARG A 194 -14.76 9.37 11.03
N ALA A 195 -16.03 9.72 11.20
CA ALA A 195 -16.78 9.42 12.42
C ALA A 195 -17.04 7.91 12.59
N LEU A 196 -17.13 7.15 11.50
CA LEU A 196 -17.25 5.69 11.53
C LEU A 196 -15.94 5.01 11.92
N ASP A 197 -14.80 5.60 11.63
CA ASP A 197 -13.48 5.06 11.96
C ASP A 197 -13.01 5.51 13.35
N THR A 198 -13.69 4.99 14.38
CA THR A 198 -13.50 5.39 15.79
C THR A 198 -12.22 4.86 16.45
N HIS A 199 -11.45 4.01 15.75
CA HIS A 199 -10.21 3.43 16.25
C HIS A 199 -9.04 3.72 15.29
N PRO A 200 -8.65 5.00 15.11
CA PRO A 200 -7.47 5.32 14.31
C PRO A 200 -6.29 4.57 14.93
N SER A 201 -5.64 3.69 14.16
CA SER A 201 -4.31 3.23 14.57
C SER A 201 -3.40 4.44 14.50
N ARG A 202 -2.37 4.43 15.34
CA ARG A 202 -1.30 5.42 15.20
C ARG A 202 -0.52 5.24 13.90
N SER A 203 -0.57 4.06 13.28
CA SER A 203 0.05 3.75 11.99
C SER A 203 -0.95 3.08 11.03
N GLY A 204 -1.03 3.60 9.82
CA GLY A 204 -1.98 3.22 8.78
C GLY A 204 -1.58 2.02 7.92
N HIS A 205 -0.78 1.06 8.42
CA HIS A 205 -0.27 -0.08 7.63
C HIS A 205 -1.37 -0.98 7.04
N ARG A 206 -1.19 -1.45 5.80
CA ARG A 206 -2.25 -2.16 5.04
C ARG A 206 -1.68 -3.15 4.04
N LEU A 207 -2.47 -4.17 3.73
CA LEU A 207 -2.31 -5.06 2.59
C LEU A 207 -3.62 -5.08 1.80
N GLY A 208 -3.58 -4.78 0.51
CA GLY A 208 -4.78 -4.70 -0.32
C GLY A 208 -5.72 -3.54 0.00
N GLY A 209 -6.88 -3.54 -0.65
CA GLY A 209 -7.84 -2.45 -0.59
C GLY A 209 -7.44 -1.20 -1.40
N HIS A 210 -7.96 -0.05 -0.99
CA HIS A 210 -7.56 1.27 -1.51
C HIS A 210 -6.40 1.85 -0.70
N PRO A 211 -5.42 2.50 -1.36
CA PRO A 211 -4.41 3.29 -0.67
C PRO A 211 -5.05 4.43 0.11
N VAL A 212 -4.34 4.90 1.13
CA VAL A 212 -4.66 6.15 1.84
C VAL A 212 -3.53 7.12 1.53
N PRO A 213 -3.63 7.89 0.42
CA PRO A 213 -2.57 8.80 0.01
C PRO A 213 -2.37 9.94 1.01
N VAL A 214 -1.13 10.43 1.09
CA VAL A 214 -0.79 11.66 1.84
C VAL A 214 -0.92 12.88 0.94
N GLN A 215 -0.60 12.71 -0.35
CA GLN A 215 -0.63 13.76 -1.36
C GLN A 215 -1.75 13.48 -2.38
N GLU A 216 -1.41 13.21 -3.64
CA GLU A 216 -2.36 12.81 -4.67
C GLU A 216 -2.55 11.28 -4.70
N PRO A 217 -3.55 10.72 -5.41
CA PRO A 217 -3.74 9.28 -5.45
C PRO A 217 -2.50 8.57 -6.01
N VAL A 218 -2.04 7.57 -5.26
CA VAL A 218 -0.78 6.86 -5.48
C VAL A 218 -0.74 6.20 -6.85
N GLU A 219 -1.89 5.71 -7.32
CA GLU A 219 -2.07 5.10 -8.63
C GLU A 219 -1.67 6.03 -9.78
N TRP A 220 -1.98 7.33 -9.67
CA TRP A 220 -1.63 8.33 -10.69
C TRP A 220 -0.13 8.57 -10.76
N GLU A 221 0.54 8.56 -9.62
CA GLU A 221 1.98 8.73 -9.51
C GLU A 221 2.73 7.57 -10.16
N ILE A 222 2.29 6.35 -9.87
CA ILE A 222 2.80 5.12 -10.50
C ILE A 222 2.54 5.15 -12.01
N ALA A 223 1.32 5.51 -12.44
CA ALA A 223 0.96 5.56 -13.84
C ALA A 223 1.81 6.55 -14.64
N ARG A 224 2.09 7.74 -14.09
CA ARG A 224 3.00 8.71 -14.72
C ARG A 224 4.41 8.16 -14.83
N GLY A 225 4.89 7.46 -13.81
CA GLY A 225 6.22 6.88 -13.82
C GLY A 225 6.38 5.71 -14.80
N VAL A 226 5.31 4.95 -15.03
CA VAL A 226 5.30 3.86 -16.00
C VAL A 226 5.20 4.38 -17.43
N LEU A 227 4.34 5.37 -17.69
CA LEU A 227 4.13 5.89 -19.04
C LEU A 227 5.19 6.92 -19.46
N GLY A 228 5.92 7.50 -18.51
CA GLY A 228 6.91 8.53 -18.75
C GLY A 228 6.30 9.94 -19.00
N PRO A 229 7.15 10.97 -19.12
CA PRO A 229 6.73 12.37 -19.16
C PRO A 229 5.85 12.71 -20.39
N ASP A 230 6.05 12.03 -21.51
CA ASP A 230 5.32 12.31 -22.76
C ASP A 230 3.84 11.89 -22.72
N ALA A 231 3.49 10.97 -21.82
CA ALA A 231 2.12 10.47 -21.68
C ALA A 231 1.28 11.26 -20.67
N ALA A 232 1.90 12.07 -19.82
CA ALA A 232 1.21 12.85 -18.78
C ALA A 232 0.25 13.91 -19.35
N GLY A 233 0.36 14.25 -20.64
CA GLY A 233 -0.57 15.14 -21.34
C GLY A 233 -1.78 14.44 -21.99
N GLN A 234 -1.91 13.11 -21.86
CA GLN A 234 -2.99 12.32 -22.45
C GLN A 234 -3.86 11.68 -21.35
N ASP A 235 -4.81 12.46 -20.81
CA ASP A 235 -5.65 12.10 -19.66
C ASP A 235 -6.20 10.66 -19.72
N SER A 236 -6.73 10.22 -20.86
CA SER A 236 -7.35 8.89 -20.97
C SER A 236 -6.36 7.73 -20.78
N ARG A 237 -5.13 7.85 -21.27
CA ARG A 237 -4.11 6.79 -21.11
C ARG A 237 -3.62 6.73 -19.67
N LEU A 238 -3.54 7.89 -19.02
CA LEU A 238 -3.12 7.98 -17.64
C LEU A 238 -4.21 7.44 -16.69
N ASP A 239 -5.49 7.74 -16.98
CA ASP A 239 -6.65 7.14 -16.29
C ASP A 239 -6.63 5.60 -16.41
N ASP A 240 -6.51 5.08 -17.63
CA ASP A 240 -6.49 3.63 -17.90
C ASP A 240 -5.33 2.93 -17.19
N GLU A 241 -4.14 3.55 -17.23
CA GLU A 241 -2.96 3.02 -16.57
C GLU A 241 -3.13 3.04 -15.05
N ALA A 242 -3.57 4.16 -14.45
CA ALA A 242 -3.77 4.26 -13.01
C ALA A 242 -4.80 3.24 -12.49
N ALA A 243 -5.86 2.98 -13.26
CA ALA A 243 -6.88 1.99 -12.91
C ALA A 243 -6.37 0.53 -12.95
N ALA A 244 -5.23 0.26 -13.59
CA ALA A 244 -4.69 -1.08 -13.77
C ALA A 244 -3.86 -1.60 -12.58
N TRP A 245 -3.62 -0.75 -11.56
CA TRP A 245 -2.83 -1.07 -10.38
C TRP A 245 -3.70 -1.34 -9.15
N VAL A 246 -3.23 -2.26 -8.30
CA VAL A 246 -3.81 -2.50 -6.97
C VAL A 246 -2.74 -2.31 -5.90
N LEU A 247 -3.16 -1.85 -4.71
CA LEU A 247 -2.27 -1.74 -3.57
C LEU A 247 -1.83 -3.13 -3.12
N LEU A 248 -0.54 -3.42 -3.20
CA LEU A 248 0.04 -4.60 -2.59
C LEU A 248 0.21 -4.36 -1.09
N ALA A 249 1.02 -3.35 -0.74
CA ALA A 249 1.30 -3.00 0.65
C ALA A 249 1.43 -1.48 0.85
N GLN A 250 1.01 -1.02 2.02
CA GLN A 250 1.23 0.33 2.51
C GLN A 250 1.89 0.24 3.88
N ILE A 251 3.04 0.90 4.06
CA ILE A 251 3.75 0.98 5.34
C ILE A 251 3.80 2.46 5.73
N ASP A 252 3.11 2.79 6.80
CA ASP A 252 3.03 4.14 7.34
C ASP A 252 4.24 4.46 8.23
N THR A 253 4.39 5.72 8.60
CA THR A 253 5.30 6.09 9.70
C THR A 253 4.88 5.35 10.98
N ASP A 254 5.86 4.77 11.68
CA ASP A 254 5.60 3.97 12.88
C ASP A 254 6.71 4.15 13.93
N GLY A 255 6.37 4.85 15.02
CA GLY A 255 7.32 5.13 16.09
C GLY A 255 7.79 3.90 16.87
N ALA A 256 7.04 2.79 16.88
CA ALA A 256 7.49 1.56 17.56
C ALA A 256 8.52 0.80 16.72
N ALA A 257 8.40 0.86 15.40
CA ALA A 257 9.36 0.32 14.45
C ALA A 257 10.46 1.32 14.07
N GLU A 258 10.47 2.52 14.68
CA GLU A 258 11.36 3.63 14.33
C GLU A 258 11.40 3.97 12.82
N MET A 259 10.27 3.77 12.14
CA MET A 259 10.11 4.09 10.71
C MET A 259 9.55 5.51 10.56
N MET A 260 10.25 6.34 9.79
CA MET A 260 9.88 7.72 9.51
C MET A 260 10.12 8.01 8.03
N TRP A 261 9.09 8.44 7.31
CA TRP A 261 9.17 8.69 5.87
C TRP A 261 9.03 10.20 5.60
N GLY A 262 10.15 10.92 5.52
CA GLY A 262 10.12 12.39 5.44
C GLY A 262 9.41 13.01 6.65
N ASP A 263 8.51 13.98 6.42
CA ASP A 263 7.66 14.56 7.48
C ASP A 263 6.40 13.70 7.72
N ALA A 264 6.59 12.57 8.42
CA ALA A 264 5.53 11.63 8.81
C ALA A 264 4.67 11.13 7.63
N GLY A 265 5.34 10.73 6.54
CA GLY A 265 4.74 10.18 5.35
C GLY A 265 4.43 8.68 5.42
N THR A 266 4.26 8.10 4.24
CA THR A 266 3.89 6.70 4.01
C THR A 266 4.56 6.19 2.73
N VAL A 267 4.95 4.91 2.72
CA VAL A 267 5.45 4.21 1.53
C VAL A 267 4.45 3.19 1.00
N TYR A 268 4.47 2.95 -0.31
CA TYR A 268 3.49 2.12 -1.01
C TYR A 268 4.16 1.21 -2.04
N TRP A 269 3.66 -0.01 -2.16
CA TRP A 269 3.89 -0.89 -3.30
C TRP A 269 2.57 -1.17 -4.00
N LEU A 270 2.53 -0.92 -5.30
CA LEU A 270 1.42 -1.29 -6.16
C LEU A 270 1.88 -2.39 -7.12
N ILE A 271 0.98 -3.28 -7.49
CA ILE A 271 1.25 -4.37 -8.44
C ILE A 271 0.06 -4.55 -9.36
N ARG A 272 0.28 -5.03 -10.59
CA ARG A 272 -0.84 -5.40 -11.46
C ARG A 272 -1.44 -6.73 -11.00
N PRO A 273 -2.77 -6.92 -11.09
CA PRO A 273 -3.40 -8.18 -10.72
C PRO A 273 -2.83 -9.42 -11.42
N ASP A 274 -2.45 -9.30 -12.70
CA ASP A 274 -1.89 -10.40 -13.49
C ASP A 274 -0.46 -10.79 -13.07
N ASP A 275 0.34 -9.81 -12.63
CA ASP A 275 1.68 -10.05 -12.07
C ASP A 275 1.56 -10.70 -10.69
N LEU A 276 0.63 -10.20 -9.87
CA LEU A 276 0.35 -10.77 -8.56
C LEU A 276 -0.13 -12.23 -8.65
N ALA A 277 -1.09 -12.52 -9.53
CA ALA A 277 -1.60 -13.86 -9.74
C ALA A 277 -0.53 -14.83 -10.27
N ALA A 278 0.47 -14.31 -10.99
CA ALA A 278 1.60 -15.07 -11.48
C ALA A 278 2.78 -15.14 -10.50
N GLY A 279 2.69 -14.50 -9.33
CA GLY A 279 3.76 -14.46 -8.33
C GLY A 279 4.98 -13.63 -8.75
N ARG A 280 4.84 -12.70 -9.69
CA ARG A 280 5.90 -11.79 -10.16
C ARG A 280 6.05 -10.57 -9.27
N PHE A 281 6.44 -10.79 -8.02
CA PHE A 281 6.58 -9.71 -7.02
C PHE A 281 7.68 -8.69 -7.37
N GLU A 282 8.63 -9.06 -8.22
CA GLU A 282 9.63 -8.18 -8.81
C GLU A 282 9.03 -7.06 -9.68
N GLU A 283 7.79 -7.22 -10.16
CA GLU A 283 7.06 -6.21 -10.95
C GLU A 283 6.30 -5.21 -10.07
N ALA A 284 6.35 -5.34 -8.74
CA ALA A 284 5.75 -4.36 -7.84
C ALA A 284 6.48 -3.01 -7.96
N VAL A 285 5.71 -1.93 -8.15
CA VAL A 285 6.24 -0.57 -8.30
C VAL A 285 6.06 0.17 -6.98
N PHE A 286 7.14 0.81 -6.55
CA PHE A 286 7.22 1.58 -5.33
C PHE A 286 6.93 3.06 -5.56
N THR A 287 6.30 3.69 -4.58
CA THR A 287 6.40 5.13 -4.35
C THR A 287 6.24 5.47 -2.87
N TRP A 288 6.46 6.73 -2.51
CA TRP A 288 6.32 7.26 -1.16
C TRP A 288 5.78 8.69 -1.22
N GLN A 289 5.09 9.10 -0.16
CA GLN A 289 4.52 10.45 -0.05
C GLN A 289 4.69 10.94 1.38
N CYS A 290 5.00 12.22 1.57
CA CYS A 290 5.08 12.87 2.88
C CYS A 290 4.38 14.24 2.88
N CYS A 291 4.22 14.82 4.07
CA CYS A 291 3.59 16.13 4.26
C CYS A 291 4.44 17.30 3.71
#